data_AF-A0A7J8UAY8-F1
#
_entry.id   AF-A0A7J8UAY8-F1
#
_cell.length_a   1.000
_cell.length_b   1.000
_cell.length_c   1.000
_cell.angle_alpha   90.00
_cell.angle_beta   90.00
_cell.angle_gamma   90.00
#
_symmetry.space_group_name_H-M   'P 1'
#
loop_
_entity.id
_entity.type
_entity.pdbx_description
1 polymer ?
#
loop_
_entity_poly.entity_id
_entity_poly.type
_entity_poly.pdbx_seq_one_letter_code
_entity_poly.pdbx_strand_id
1 'polypeptide(L)'
;EERKISLAPHCGSNPPILDPESGGGHVEKLADFNTYVSGSPECKHAVLLASDVYDAGFYAVVPDFFNGEPYDPNNPDRPKDAWMKDHSPVKGFEDAKLMIDALKSKGFSSIGAAGFCWGAKAVVELTKAELIQAAVILHPSYVTVADIK
;
A
#
# COMPACT_ATOMS: atom_id res chain seq x y z
N GLU A 1 0.60 33.14 21.61
CA GLU A 1 1.03 33.15 20.20
C GLU A 1 0.54 31.86 19.56
N GLU A 2 -0.56 31.94 18.81
CA GLU A 2 -1.15 30.78 18.12
C GLU A 2 -0.26 30.43 16.94
N ARG A 3 0.32 29.23 16.95
CA ARG A 3 0.97 28.69 15.75
C ARG A 3 -0.09 28.56 14.67
N LYS A 4 -0.05 29.45 13.66
CA LYS A 4 -0.72 29.21 12.38
C LYS A 4 -0.15 27.91 11.81
N ILE A 5 -0.88 26.81 12.00
CA ILE A 5 -0.64 25.57 11.27
C ILE A 5 -1.09 25.87 9.84
N SER A 6 -0.18 26.34 8.99
CA SER A 6 -0.45 26.45 7.57
C SER A 6 -0.54 25.03 7.02
N LEU A 7 -1.70 24.65 6.48
CA LEU A 7 -1.80 23.49 5.59
C LEU A 7 -0.77 23.66 4.48
N ALA A 8 -0.04 22.59 4.14
CA ALA A 8 0.81 22.60 2.96
C ALA A 8 -0.05 23.02 1.75
N PRO A 9 0.45 23.88 0.84
CA PRO A 9 -0.34 24.42 -0.30
C PRO A 9 -1.02 23.34 -1.17
N HIS A 10 -0.53 22.11 -1.07
CA HIS A 10 -0.89 20.97 -1.90
C HIS A 10 -2.17 20.27 -1.46
N CYS A 11 -2.57 20.34 -0.17
CA CYS A 11 -3.82 19.74 0.32
C CYS A 11 -5.08 20.33 -0.35
N GLY A 12 -4.97 21.52 -0.96
CA GLY A 12 -6.05 22.15 -1.73
C GLY A 12 -5.91 22.08 -3.25
N SER A 13 -4.79 21.56 -3.77
CA SER A 13 -4.45 21.63 -5.20
C SER A 13 -4.60 20.28 -5.93
N ASN A 14 -4.47 19.16 -5.21
CA ASN A 14 -4.50 17.81 -5.78
C ASN A 14 -5.38 16.87 -4.95
N PRO A 15 -6.71 16.95 -5.06
CA PRO A 15 -7.59 16.06 -4.32
C PRO A 15 -7.35 14.60 -4.75
N PRO A 16 -7.55 13.60 -3.84
CA PRO A 16 -7.51 12.20 -4.22
C PRO A 16 -8.43 11.95 -5.42
N ILE A 17 -7.89 11.34 -6.48
CA ILE A 17 -8.71 10.90 -7.61
C ILE A 17 -9.43 9.64 -7.15
N LEU A 18 -10.73 9.75 -6.92
CA LEU A 18 -11.58 8.63 -6.56
C LEU A 18 -11.97 7.89 -7.85
N ASP A 19 -11.14 6.95 -8.25
CA ASP A 19 -11.38 6.12 -9.43
C ASP A 19 -12.03 4.78 -9.03
N PRO A 20 -13.31 4.55 -9.34
CA PRO A 20 -13.95 3.27 -9.06
C PRO A 20 -13.30 2.09 -9.80
N GLU A 21 -12.54 2.32 -10.87
CA GLU A 21 -11.84 1.27 -11.63
C GLU A 21 -10.53 0.83 -10.96
N SER A 22 -10.05 1.55 -9.94
CA SER A 22 -8.81 1.23 -9.22
C SER A 22 -8.90 0.03 -8.27
N GLY A 23 -10.06 -0.65 -8.20
CA GLY A 23 -10.27 -1.87 -7.41
C GLY A 23 -11.75 -2.28 -7.31
N GLY A 24 -12.06 -3.33 -6.54
CA GLY A 24 -13.43 -3.85 -6.36
C GLY A 24 -14.33 -3.03 -5.43
N GLY A 25 -14.32 -1.69 -5.54
CA GLY A 25 -15.07 -0.77 -4.70
C GLY A 25 -15.89 0.23 -5.52
N HIS A 26 -16.50 1.20 -4.84
CA HIS A 26 -17.30 2.25 -5.46
C HIS A 26 -17.13 3.58 -4.74
N VAL A 27 -17.52 4.68 -5.39
CA VAL A 27 -17.54 6.00 -4.75
C VAL A 27 -18.94 6.28 -4.23
N GLU A 28 -19.06 6.60 -2.95
CA GLU A 28 -20.31 7.06 -2.32
C GLU A 28 -20.09 8.29 -1.45
N LYS A 29 -21.18 8.93 -1.02
CA LYS A 29 -21.12 10.12 -0.16
C LYS A 29 -21.28 9.72 1.31
N LEU A 30 -20.22 9.91 2.10
CA LEU A 30 -20.23 9.69 3.55
C LEU A 30 -19.95 11.00 4.28
N ALA A 31 -20.85 11.41 5.16
CA ALA A 31 -20.75 12.67 5.92
C ALA A 31 -20.40 13.89 5.04
N ASP A 32 -21.01 13.96 3.84
CA ASP A 32 -20.78 14.96 2.79
C ASP A 32 -19.47 14.88 1.99
N PHE A 33 -18.60 13.90 2.26
CA PHE A 33 -17.40 13.65 1.47
C PHE A 33 -17.64 12.55 0.43
N ASN A 34 -17.24 12.80 -0.82
CA ASN A 34 -17.06 11.72 -1.78
C ASN A 34 -15.97 10.80 -1.25
N THR A 35 -16.28 9.51 -1.11
CA THR A 35 -15.41 8.53 -0.46
C THR A 35 -15.40 7.26 -1.31
N TYR A 36 -14.21 6.77 -1.64
CA TYR A 36 -14.09 5.42 -2.19
C TYR A 36 -14.26 4.40 -1.06
N VAL A 37 -15.26 3.54 -1.20
CA VAL A 37 -15.62 2.52 -0.23
C VAL A 37 -15.32 1.15 -0.82
N SER A 38 -14.68 0.31 -0.02
CA SER A 38 -14.40 -1.08 -0.35
C SER A 38 -14.62 -1.96 0.88
N GLY A 39 -15.19 -3.15 0.67
CA GLY A 39 -15.57 -4.08 1.73
C GLY A 39 -17.08 -4.09 2.04
N SER A 40 -17.49 -4.99 2.94
CA SER A 40 -18.91 -5.15 3.29
C SER A 40 -19.38 -4.08 4.30
N PRO A 41 -20.55 -3.45 4.09
CA PRO A 41 -21.14 -2.51 5.05
C PRO A 41 -21.62 -3.20 6.35
N GLU A 42 -21.67 -4.53 6.39
CA GLU A 42 -22.03 -5.30 7.58
C GLU A 42 -20.84 -5.49 8.56
N CYS A 43 -19.63 -5.08 8.15
CA CYS A 43 -18.45 -5.14 9.00
C CYS A 43 -18.58 -4.21 10.21
N LYS A 44 -18.31 -4.73 11.42
CA LYS A 44 -18.31 -3.94 12.67
C LYS A 44 -17.08 -3.03 12.84
N HIS A 45 -16.07 -3.21 12.00
CA HIS A 45 -14.82 -2.45 12.05
C HIS A 45 -14.60 -1.76 10.70
N ALA A 46 -14.16 -0.51 10.73
CA ALA A 46 -13.87 0.30 9.55
C ALA A 46 -12.46 0.88 9.64
N VAL A 47 -11.84 1.14 8.48
CA VAL A 47 -10.54 1.80 8.35
C VAL A 47 -10.74 3.10 7.58
N LEU A 48 -10.30 4.22 8.15
CA LEU A 48 -10.20 5.49 7.43
C LEU A 48 -8.80 5.61 6.84
N LEU A 49 -8.70 5.54 5.51
CA LEU A 49 -7.45 5.79 4.80
C LEU A 49 -7.40 7.25 4.34
N ALA A 50 -6.55 8.05 4.97
CA ALA A 50 -6.24 9.41 4.54
C ALA A 50 -4.92 9.39 3.77
N SER A 51 -4.99 9.26 2.44
CA SER A 51 -3.82 9.17 1.57
C SER A 51 -3.54 10.51 0.87
N ASP A 52 -2.59 11.28 1.39
CA ASP A 52 -2.00 12.46 0.73
C ASP A 52 -0.51 12.22 0.46
N VAL A 53 -0.20 11.09 -0.19
CA VAL A 53 1.20 10.64 -0.38
C VAL A 53 1.76 11.13 -1.72
N TYR A 54 0.91 11.37 -2.72
CA TYR A 54 1.33 11.60 -4.11
C TYR A 54 1.87 13.00 -4.41
N ASP A 55 1.77 13.96 -3.47
CA ASP A 55 2.24 15.34 -3.67
C ASP A 55 2.97 15.95 -2.45
N ALA A 56 3.41 15.11 -1.50
CA ALA A 56 4.20 15.54 -0.34
C ALA A 56 5.70 15.75 -0.65
N GLY A 57 6.06 15.97 -1.92
CA GLY A 57 7.45 16.07 -2.38
C GLY A 57 8.17 14.72 -2.56
N PHE A 58 7.43 13.60 -2.54
CA PHE A 58 7.97 12.26 -2.75
C PHE A 58 7.59 11.71 -4.12
N TYR A 59 8.50 10.96 -4.74
CA TYR A 59 8.17 10.13 -5.91
C TYR A 59 7.59 8.80 -5.43
N ALA A 60 6.27 8.66 -5.53
CA ALA A 60 5.55 7.46 -5.09
C ALA A 60 5.34 6.48 -6.25
N VAL A 61 5.57 5.19 -5.99
CA VAL A 61 5.29 4.08 -6.93
C VAL A 61 4.48 3.00 -6.22
N VAL A 62 3.49 2.44 -6.92
CA VAL A 62 2.69 1.31 -6.44
C VAL A 62 2.77 0.21 -7.51
N PRO A 63 3.73 -0.72 -7.39
CA PRO A 63 3.89 -1.80 -8.36
C PRO A 63 2.76 -2.83 -8.22
N ASP A 64 2.29 -3.33 -9.36
CA ASP A 64 1.40 -4.49 -9.40
C ASP A 64 2.20 -5.78 -9.21
N PHE A 65 2.44 -6.15 -7.96
CA PHE A 65 3.16 -7.40 -7.63
C PHE A 65 2.37 -8.67 -7.96
N PHE A 66 1.07 -8.57 -8.24
CA PHE A 66 0.22 -9.70 -8.58
C PHE A 66 0.07 -9.92 -10.09
N ASN A 67 0.68 -9.06 -10.91
CA ASN A 67 0.69 -9.19 -12.38
C ASN A 67 -0.72 -9.30 -12.98
N GLY A 68 -1.65 -8.47 -12.52
CA GLY A 68 -3.04 -8.44 -12.96
C GLY A 68 -3.90 -9.59 -12.41
N GLU A 69 -3.39 -10.38 -11.47
CA GLU A 69 -4.08 -11.55 -10.91
C GLU A 69 -4.41 -11.37 -9.41
N PRO A 70 -5.36 -10.48 -9.04
CA PRO A 70 -5.77 -10.34 -7.64
C PRO A 70 -6.40 -11.62 -7.10
N TYR A 71 -6.26 -11.87 -5.80
CA TYR A 71 -6.91 -13.00 -5.16
C TYR A 71 -8.44 -12.80 -5.09
N ASP A 72 -9.19 -13.72 -5.69
CA ASP A 72 -10.66 -13.79 -5.58
C ASP A 72 -11.06 -14.99 -4.70
N PRO A 73 -11.63 -14.77 -3.49
CA PRO A 73 -12.07 -15.85 -2.62
C PRO A 73 -13.26 -16.64 -3.18
N ASN A 74 -13.99 -16.12 -4.17
CA ASN A 74 -15.13 -16.78 -4.78
C ASN A 74 -14.75 -17.62 -6.01
N ASN A 75 -13.48 -17.59 -6.43
CA ASN A 75 -12.99 -18.38 -7.56
C ASN A 75 -12.58 -19.79 -7.08
N PRO A 76 -13.38 -20.84 -7.36
CA PRO A 76 -13.06 -22.20 -6.90
C PRO A 76 -11.86 -22.81 -7.65
N ASP A 77 -11.57 -22.34 -8.87
CA ASP A 77 -10.48 -22.85 -9.71
C ASP A 77 -9.12 -22.30 -9.28
N ARG A 78 -9.12 -21.23 -8.47
CA ARG A 78 -7.91 -20.57 -7.96
C ARG A 78 -7.93 -20.48 -6.44
N PRO A 79 -7.86 -21.61 -5.72
CA PRO A 79 -7.88 -21.61 -4.26
C PRO A 79 -6.66 -20.86 -3.70
N LYS A 80 -6.81 -20.34 -2.48
CA LYS A 80 -5.81 -19.50 -1.81
C LYS A 80 -4.41 -20.13 -1.83
N ASP A 81 -4.28 -21.42 -1.54
CA ASP A 81 -2.98 -22.09 -1.48
C ASP A 81 -2.30 -22.19 -2.84
N ALA A 82 -3.07 -22.31 -3.92
CA ALA A 82 -2.53 -22.29 -5.28
C ALA A 82 -2.08 -20.87 -5.65
N TRP A 83 -2.92 -19.86 -5.40
CA TRP A 83 -2.59 -18.46 -5.62
C TRP A 83 -1.34 -18.02 -4.83
N MET A 84 -1.23 -18.43 -3.56
CA MET A 84 -0.09 -18.12 -2.69
C MET A 84 1.22 -18.78 -3.11
N LYS A 85 1.22 -19.84 -3.91
CA LYS A 85 2.46 -20.39 -4.48
C LYS A 85 3.07 -19.43 -5.51
N ASP A 86 2.21 -18.81 -6.32
CA ASP A 86 2.62 -17.89 -7.37
C ASP A 86 2.81 -16.46 -6.83
N HIS A 87 2.05 -16.07 -5.81
CA HIS A 87 2.03 -14.73 -5.21
C HIS A 87 2.41 -14.75 -3.72
N SER A 88 3.45 -15.52 -3.37
CA SER A 88 3.91 -15.59 -1.98
C SER A 88 4.52 -14.26 -1.52
N PRO A 89 4.42 -13.89 -0.22
CA PRO A 89 5.10 -12.70 0.29
C PRO A 89 6.62 -12.73 0.13
N VAL A 90 7.21 -13.93 0.03
CA VAL A 90 8.64 -14.12 -0.28
C VAL A 90 8.93 -13.64 -1.70
N LYS A 91 8.11 -14.03 -2.69
CA LYS A 91 8.21 -13.48 -4.04
C LYS A 91 8.00 -11.97 -4.05
N GLY A 92 7.02 -11.46 -3.28
CA GLY A 92 6.81 -10.03 -3.12
C GLY A 92 8.04 -9.28 -2.64
N PHE A 93 8.81 -9.85 -1.71
CA PHE A 93 10.10 -9.30 -1.30
C PHE A 93 11.14 -9.32 -2.44
N GLU A 94 11.25 -10.41 -3.19
CA GLU A 94 12.15 -10.51 -4.35
C GLU A 94 11.83 -9.46 -5.43
N ASP A 95 10.55 -9.31 -5.78
CA ASP A 95 10.09 -8.31 -6.75
C ASP A 95 10.31 -6.88 -6.22
N ALA A 96 10.11 -6.66 -4.92
CA ALA A 96 10.35 -5.35 -4.31
C ALA A 96 11.83 -4.95 -4.38
N LYS A 97 12.78 -5.89 -4.29
CA LYS A 97 14.21 -5.58 -4.51
C LYS A 97 14.47 -5.06 -5.92
N LEU A 98 13.84 -5.66 -6.94
CA LEU A 98 13.94 -5.18 -8.33
C LEU A 98 13.41 -3.75 -8.46
N MET A 99 12.32 -3.42 -7.75
CA MET A 99 11.79 -2.05 -7.70
C MET A 99 12.76 -1.07 -7.03
N ILE A 100 13.38 -1.47 -5.91
CA ILE A 100 14.41 -0.66 -5.24
C ILE A 100 15.59 -0.38 -6.18
N ASP A 101 16.07 -1.40 -6.90
CA ASP A 101 17.19 -1.24 -7.84
C ASP A 101 16.82 -0.35 -9.03
N ALA A 102 15.61 -0.48 -9.56
CA ALA A 102 15.10 0.39 -10.61
C ALA A 102 14.99 1.86 -10.14
N LEU A 103 14.51 2.09 -8.91
CA LEU A 103 14.45 3.43 -8.31
C LEU A 103 15.86 4.01 -8.11
N LYS A 104 16.79 3.24 -7.55
CA LYS A 104 18.19 3.66 -7.40
C LYS A 104 18.83 3.99 -8.74
N SER A 105 18.57 3.18 -9.77
CA SER A 105 19.08 3.42 -11.14
C SER A 105 18.52 4.70 -11.78
N LYS A 106 17.34 5.16 -11.34
CA LYS A 106 16.76 6.45 -11.73
C LYS A 106 17.32 7.64 -10.93
N GLY A 107 18.20 7.40 -9.96
CA GLY A 107 18.86 8.42 -9.15
C GLY A 107 18.23 8.68 -7.79
N PHE A 108 17.22 7.90 -7.36
CA PHE A 108 16.63 8.03 -6.03
C PHE A 108 17.58 7.46 -4.96
N SER A 109 18.00 8.29 -4.02
CA SER A 109 18.98 7.93 -2.98
C SER A 109 18.37 7.59 -1.61
N SER A 110 17.12 7.99 -1.37
CA SER A 110 16.36 7.68 -0.17
C SER A 110 15.00 7.12 -0.54
N ILE A 111 14.70 5.92 -0.06
CA ILE A 111 13.50 5.16 -0.36
C ILE A 111 12.89 4.69 0.96
N GLY A 112 11.63 5.09 1.18
CA GLY A 112 10.77 4.48 2.19
C GLY A 112 9.80 3.50 1.54
N ALA A 113 9.28 2.56 2.32
CA ALA A 113 8.24 1.65 1.85
C ALA A 113 7.07 1.58 2.85
N ALA A 114 5.86 1.48 2.31
CA ALA A 114 4.64 1.24 3.08
C ALA A 114 3.97 -0.05 2.61
N GLY A 115 3.52 -0.89 3.55
CA GLY A 115 2.97 -2.21 3.26
C GLY A 115 1.70 -2.50 4.05
N PHE A 116 0.67 -2.97 3.36
CA PHE A 116 -0.63 -3.33 3.93
C PHE A 116 -0.83 -4.84 3.84
N CYS A 117 -1.37 -5.48 4.89
CA CYS A 117 -1.65 -6.92 4.91
C CYS A 117 -0.48 -7.77 4.38
N TRP A 118 -0.65 -8.39 3.22
CA TRP A 118 0.33 -9.22 2.52
C TRP A 118 1.65 -8.48 2.25
N GLY A 119 1.56 -7.19 1.89
CA GLY A 119 2.74 -6.37 1.56
C GLY A 119 3.62 -6.04 2.76
N ALA A 120 3.10 -6.17 3.99
CA ALA A 120 3.87 -5.89 5.19
C ALA A 120 5.10 -6.79 5.32
N LYS A 121 4.98 -8.07 4.92
CA LYS A 121 6.11 -9.01 4.96
C LYS A 121 7.24 -8.56 4.05
N ALA A 122 6.94 -8.13 2.82
CA ALA A 122 7.96 -7.60 1.91
C ALA A 122 8.64 -6.36 2.50
N VAL A 123 7.87 -5.42 3.06
CA VAL A 123 8.41 -4.20 3.68
C VAL A 123 9.34 -4.50 4.85
N VAL A 124 8.95 -5.42 5.75
CA VAL A 124 9.80 -5.80 6.88
C VAL A 124 11.07 -6.50 6.42
N GLU A 125 11.01 -7.38 5.42
CA GLU A 125 12.21 -8.00 4.85
C GLU A 125 13.14 -6.98 4.17
N LEU A 126 12.60 -5.95 3.50
CA LEU A 126 13.40 -4.84 2.98
C LEU A 126 14.11 -4.08 4.10
N THR A 127 13.46 -3.89 5.25
CA THR A 127 14.09 -3.29 6.44
C THR A 127 15.22 -4.18 6.97
N LYS A 128 15.00 -5.49 7.11
CA LYS A 128 16.02 -6.44 7.58
C LYS A 128 17.23 -6.51 6.66
N ALA A 129 17.02 -6.31 5.36
CA ALA A 129 18.06 -6.24 4.34
C ALA A 129 18.70 -4.85 4.20
N GLU A 130 18.28 -3.87 5.00
CA GLU A 130 18.79 -2.49 5.00
C GLU A 130 18.64 -1.78 3.63
N LEU A 131 17.59 -2.13 2.88
CA LEU A 131 17.37 -1.60 1.52
C LEU A 131 16.55 -0.31 1.48
N ILE A 132 15.86 0.03 2.59
CA ILE A 132 14.99 1.19 2.74
C ILE A 132 15.31 1.95 4.02
N GLN A 133 15.10 3.27 4.03
CA GLN A 133 15.40 4.15 5.18
C GLN A 133 14.23 4.25 6.17
N ALA A 134 13.00 4.02 5.71
CA ALA A 134 11.82 4.08 6.54
C ALA A 134 10.80 3.02 6.11
N ALA A 135 10.11 2.43 7.08
CA ALA A 135 9.09 1.41 6.87
C ALA A 135 7.81 1.79 7.62
N VAL A 136 6.67 1.65 6.94
CA VAL A 136 5.36 1.72 7.56
C VAL A 136 4.61 0.43 7.24
N ILE A 137 4.15 -0.28 8.27
CA ILE A 137 3.32 -1.47 8.08
C ILE A 137 1.96 -1.27 8.72
N LEU A 138 0.90 -1.59 7.97
CA LEU A 138 -0.48 -1.41 8.39
C LEU A 138 -1.21 -2.75 8.32
N HIS A 139 -1.86 -3.13 9.43
CA HIS A 139 -2.56 -4.41 9.61
C HIS A 139 -1.79 -5.63 9.01
N PRO A 140 -0.54 -5.86 9.46
CA PRO A 140 0.38 -6.76 8.79
C PRO A 140 -0.07 -8.22 8.81
N SER A 141 0.22 -8.94 7.72
CA SER A 141 0.08 -10.39 7.61
C SER A 141 1.45 -11.03 7.32
N TYR A 142 1.64 -12.28 7.76
CA TYR A 142 2.85 -13.08 7.53
C TYR A 142 4.16 -12.51 8.13
N VAL A 143 4.06 -11.49 8.97
CA VAL A 143 5.18 -10.94 9.75
C VAL A 143 5.28 -11.72 11.06
N THR A 144 6.49 -12.12 11.42
CA THR A 144 6.82 -12.79 12.68
C THR A 144 7.72 -11.90 13.54
N VAL A 145 7.86 -12.23 14.82
CA VAL A 145 8.78 -11.50 15.72
C VAL A 145 10.22 -11.55 15.21
N ALA A 146 10.64 -12.66 14.59
CA ALA A 146 11.97 -12.80 14.01
C ALA A 146 12.23 -11.86 12.81
N ASP A 147 11.17 -11.26 12.26
CA ASP A 147 11.29 -10.31 11.17
C ASP A 147 11.52 -8.88 11.66
N ILE A 148 11.19 -8.58 12.92
CA ILE A 148 11.37 -7.25 13.48
C ILE A 148 12.76 -7.19 14.14
N LYS A 149 13.63 -6.32 13.63
CA LYS A 149 14.95 -6.01 14.18
C LYS A 149 14.96 -4.62 14.80
#